data_AF-A0A967WA69-F1
#
_entry.id   AF-A0A967WA69-F1
#
_cell.length_a   1.000
_cell.length_b   1.000
_cell.length_c   1.000
_cell.angle_alpha   90.00
_cell.angle_beta   90.00
_cell.angle_gamma   90.00
#
_symmetry.space_group_name_H-M   'P 1'
#
loop_
_entity.id
_entity.type
_entity.pdbx_description
1 polymer ?
#
loop_
_entity_poly.entity_id
_entity_poly.type
_entity_poly.pdbx_seq_one_letter_code
_entity_poly.pdbx_strand_id
1 'polypeptide(L)'
;TGLVTIEEAFSGFASPAVITVWSVYIVSGALFVSGVADRLASSMLRLAGKNYVRILVVIMLTVGIMSSFMNNIGAVAILLPAV
;
A
#
# COMPACT_ATOMS: atom_id res chain seq x y z
N THR A 1 -27.71 -15.89 -25.27
CA THR A 1 -27.32 -15.70 -23.86
C THR A 1 -26.94 -17.05 -23.29
N GLY A 2 -25.65 -17.36 -23.25
CA GLY A 2 -25.12 -18.69 -22.90
C GLY A 2 -23.65 -18.86 -23.29
N LEU A 3 -22.88 -17.77 -23.26
CA LEU A 3 -21.47 -17.77 -23.67
C LEU A 3 -20.55 -18.36 -22.60
N VAL A 4 -21.00 -18.34 -21.34
CA VAL A 4 -20.23 -18.70 -20.15
C VAL A 4 -21.21 -19.25 -19.10
N THR A 5 -20.82 -20.29 -18.37
CA THR A 5 -21.60 -20.82 -17.24
C THR A 5 -21.58 -19.84 -16.05
N ILE A 6 -22.53 -19.95 -15.13
CA ILE A 6 -22.54 -19.10 -13.92
C ILE A 6 -21.23 -19.27 -13.14
N GLU A 7 -20.73 -20.49 -13.02
CA GLU A 7 -19.48 -20.80 -12.33
C GLU A 7 -18.27 -20.14 -12.98
N GLU A 8 -18.16 -20.20 -14.31
CA GLU A 8 -17.08 -19.53 -15.05
C GLU A 8 -17.20 -18.00 -14.95
N ALA A 9 -18.41 -17.44 -14.92
CA ALA A 9 -18.63 -16.01 -14.74
C ALA A 9 -18.12 -15.51 -13.37
N PHE A 10 -18.19 -16.36 -12.33
CA PHE A 10 -17.69 -16.03 -10.98
C PHE A 10 -16.27 -16.52 -10.70
N SER A 11 -15.66 -17.32 -11.57
CA SER A 11 -14.32 -17.90 -11.38
C SER A 11 -13.22 -16.85 -11.15
N GLY A 12 -13.37 -15.63 -11.70
CA GLY A 12 -12.44 -14.53 -11.52
C GLY A 12 -12.33 -13.99 -10.09
N PHE A 13 -13.37 -14.15 -9.25
CA PHE A 13 -13.35 -13.70 -7.85
C PHE A 13 -12.39 -14.50 -6.97
N ALA A 14 -12.14 -15.77 -7.33
CA ALA A 14 -11.16 -16.62 -6.67
C ALA A 14 -9.75 -16.48 -7.29
N SER A 15 -9.55 -15.55 -8.23
CA SER A 15 -8.25 -15.38 -8.86
C SER A 15 -7.20 -14.91 -7.85
N PRO A 16 -5.94 -15.36 -7.97
CA PRO A 16 -4.84 -14.92 -7.10
C PRO A 16 -4.68 -13.39 -7.07
N ALA A 17 -4.96 -12.72 -8.19
CA ALA A 17 -4.90 -11.26 -8.29
C ALA A 17 -5.94 -10.58 -7.37
N VAL A 18 -7.19 -11.05 -7.38
CA VAL A 18 -8.25 -10.50 -6.52
C VAL A 18 -7.90 -10.72 -5.05
N ILE A 19 -7.48 -11.93 -4.67
CA ILE A 19 -7.09 -12.26 -3.29
C ILE A 19 -5.92 -11.37 -2.81
N THR A 20 -4.96 -11.07 -3.70
CA THR A 20 -3.84 -10.16 -3.39
C THR A 20 -4.33 -8.75 -3.08
N VAL A 21 -5.26 -8.22 -3.89
CA VAL A 21 -5.85 -6.89 -3.65
C VAL A 21 -6.56 -6.85 -2.30
N TRP A 22 -7.39 -7.85 -1.98
CA TRP A 22 -8.04 -7.95 -0.67
C TRP A 22 -7.04 -7.99 0.48
N SER A 23 -5.97 -8.77 0.35
CA SER A 23 -4.91 -8.86 1.36
C SER A 23 -4.22 -7.52 1.60
N VAL A 24 -3.90 -6.79 0.54
CA VAL A 24 -3.30 -5.45 0.63
C VAL A 24 -4.23 -4.46 1.33
N TYR A 25 -5.53 -4.48 1.03
CA TYR A 25 -6.51 -3.63 1.73
C TYR A 25 -6.59 -3.95 3.23
N ILE A 26 -6.63 -5.23 3.61
CA ILE A 26 -6.66 -5.66 5.02
C ILE A 26 -5.39 -5.20 5.74
N VAL A 27 -4.22 -5.40 5.13
CA VAL A 27 -2.94 -4.98 5.70
C VAL A 27 -2.85 -3.46 5.84
N SER A 28 -3.29 -2.71 4.82
CA SER A 28 -3.35 -1.25 4.86
C SER A 28 -4.25 -0.75 6.01
N GLY A 29 -5.46 -1.31 6.13
CA GLY A 29 -6.37 -0.99 7.24
C GLY A 29 -5.79 -1.36 8.61
N ALA A 30 -5.11 -2.49 8.73
CA ALA A 30 -4.43 -2.90 9.97
C ALA A 30 -3.29 -1.94 10.34
N LEU A 31 -2.49 -1.48 9.37
CA LEU A 31 -1.44 -0.48 9.59
C LEU A 31 -2.03 0.86 10.05
N PHE A 32 -3.20 1.24 9.53
CA PHE A 32 -3.90 2.46 9.91
C PHE A 32 -4.44 2.38 11.35
N VAL A 33 -5.20 1.33 11.68
CA VAL A 33 -5.79 1.17 13.02
C VAL A 33 -4.73 0.94 14.11
N SER A 34 -3.60 0.31 13.76
CA SER A 34 -2.48 0.10 14.70
C SER A 34 -1.63 1.35 14.95
N GLY A 35 -1.81 2.43 14.18
CA GLY A 35 -1.01 3.65 14.28
C GLY A 35 0.46 3.46 13.85
N VAL A 36 0.78 2.35 13.19
CA VAL A 36 2.14 2.08 12.67
C VAL A 36 2.49 3.10 11.59
N ALA A 37 1.53 3.48 10.75
CA ALA A 37 1.69 4.52 9.75
C ALA A 37 2.08 5.87 10.38
N ASP A 38 1.42 6.29 11.46
CA ASP A 38 1.73 7.53 12.18
C ASP A 38 3.12 7.49 12.84
N ARG A 39 3.51 6.34 13.39
CA ARG A 39 4.86 6.14 13.97
C ARG A 39 5.95 6.21 12.91
N LEU A 40 5.71 5.65 11.73
CA LEU A 40 6.62 5.75 10.58
C LEU A 40 6.73 7.21 10.11
N ALA A 41 5.60 7.89 9.90
CA ALA A 41 5.57 9.28 9.47
C ALA A 41 6.28 10.22 10.46
N SER A 42 6.00 10.07 11.76
CA SER A 42 6.67 10.86 12.81
C SER A 42 8.17 10.59 12.90
N SER A 43 8.61 9.34 12.66
CA SER A 43 10.03 8.98 12.60
C SER A 43 10.72 9.60 11.38
N MET A 44 10.06 9.59 10.21
CA MET A 44 10.55 10.27 9.01
C MET A 44 10.68 11.78 9.21
N LEU A 45 9.67 12.42 9.82
CA LEU A 45 9.68 13.85 10.12
C LEU A 45 10.79 14.22 11.11
N ARG A 46 11.05 13.39 12.14
CA ARG A 46 12.19 13.57 13.05
C ARG A 46 13.53 13.46 12.33
N LEU A 47 13.68 12.53 11.39
CA LEU A 47 14.89 12.35 10.60
C LEU A 47 15.14 13.52 9.64
N ALA A 48 14.08 14.02 9.02
CA ALA A 48 14.16 15.09 8.03
C ALA A 48 14.25 16.51 8.64
N GLY A 49 13.72 16.72 9.84
CA GLY A 49 13.70 18.03 10.50
C GLY A 49 12.75 19.02 9.82
N LYS A 50 13.10 20.32 9.83
CA LYS A 50 12.23 21.41 9.33
C LYS A 50 12.40 21.74 7.85
N ASN A 51 13.34 21.10 7.14
CA ASN A 51 13.63 21.43 5.74
C ASN A 51 12.73 20.62 4.80
N TYR A 52 11.89 21.31 4.03
CA TYR A 52 10.97 20.73 3.06
C TYR A 52 11.66 19.80 2.05
N VAL A 53 12.81 20.21 1.52
CA VAL A 53 13.56 19.41 0.54
C VAL A 53 14.04 18.09 1.17
N ARG A 54 14.46 18.14 2.44
CA ARG A 54 14.94 16.96 3.16
C ARG A 54 13.79 16.00 3.48
N ILE A 55 12.60 16.51 3.83
CA ILE A 55 11.39 15.68 4.03
C ILE A 55 11.05 14.94 2.74
N LEU A 56 11.01 15.66 1.62
CA LEU A 56 10.67 15.10 0.32
C LEU A 56 11.64 13.98 -0.10
N VAL A 57 12.95 14.19 0.11
CA VAL A 57 13.97 13.16 -0.17
C VAL A 57 13.82 11.94 0.74
N VAL A 58 13.57 12.12 2.04
CA VAL A 58 13.38 11.00 2.98
C VAL A 58 12.15 10.17 2.64
N ILE A 59 11.05 10.82 2.26
CA ILE A 59 9.85 10.15 1.77
C ILE A 59 10.18 9.37 0.50
N MET A 60 10.74 10.02 -0.53
CA MET A 60 11.07 9.36 -1.81
C MET A 60 12.00 8.16 -1.65
N LEU A 61 13.02 8.26 -0.80
CA LEU A 61 13.92 7.14 -0.50
C LEU A 61 13.16 5.98 0.16
N THR A 62 12.30 6.28 1.11
CA THR A 62 11.56 5.23 1.81
C THR A 62 10.54 4.56 0.90
N VAL A 63 9.80 5.34 0.10
CA VAL A 63 8.89 4.81 -0.92
C VAL A 63 9.64 3.96 -1.94
N GLY A 64 10.77 4.47 -2.44
CA GLY A 64 11.57 3.78 -3.46
C GLY A 64 12.12 2.44 -2.96
N ILE A 65 12.61 2.40 -1.71
CA ILE A 65 13.06 1.15 -1.09
C ILE A 65 11.88 0.18 -0.94
N MET A 66 10.74 0.61 -0.40
CA MET A 66 9.57 -0.26 -0.26
C MET A 66 9.03 -0.76 -1.60
N SER A 67 9.04 0.09 -2.63
CA SER A 67 8.61 -0.25 -3.99
C SER A 67 9.56 -1.23 -4.69
N SER A 68 10.81 -1.35 -4.25
CA SER A 68 11.74 -2.35 -4.76
C SER A 68 11.43 -3.75 -4.24
N PHE A 69 10.69 -3.88 -3.13
CA PHE A 69 10.31 -5.17 -2.53
C PHE A 69 8.85 -5.55 -2.81
N MET A 70 7.95 -4.57 -2.89
CA MET A 70 6.54 -4.75 -3.23
C MET A 70 6.25 -4.03 -4.55
N ASN A 71 5.74 -4.77 -5.55
CA ASN A 71 5.26 -4.17 -6.81
C ASN A 71 4.33 -2.97 -6.50
N ASN A 72 4.40 -1.91 -7.30
CA ASN A 72 3.91 -0.54 -7.07
C ASN A 72 2.60 -0.40 -6.27
N ILE A 73 1.65 -1.33 -6.43
CA ILE A 73 0.36 -1.36 -5.72
C ILE A 73 0.52 -1.44 -4.19
N GLY A 74 1.49 -2.24 -3.70
CA GLY A 74 1.69 -2.44 -2.27
C GLY A 74 2.29 -1.22 -1.57
N ALA A 75 3.19 -0.50 -2.23
CA ALA A 75 3.78 0.73 -1.70
C ALA A 75 2.77 1.88 -1.62
N VAL A 76 1.92 2.04 -2.65
CA VAL A 76 0.85 3.06 -2.67
C VAL A 76 -0.18 2.79 -1.57
N ALA A 77 -0.54 1.53 -1.31
CA ALA A 77 -1.52 1.17 -0.28
C ALA A 77 -1.06 1.49 1.15
N ILE A 78 0.25 1.51 1.42
CA ILE A 78 0.80 1.82 2.75
C ILE A 78 0.91 3.33 2.98
N LEU A 79 1.07 4.11 1.91
CA LEU A 79 1.39 5.54 1.98
C LEU A 79 0.21 6.47 1.66
N LEU A 80 -0.87 5.95 1.08
CA LEU A 80 -2.14 6.67 0.90
C LEU A 80 -2.67 7.38 2.17
N PRO A 81 -2.54 6.83 3.39
CA PRO A 81 -2.99 7.52 4.59
C PRO A 81 -2.08 8.69 5.02
N ALA A 82 -0.87 8.77 4.48
CA ALA A 82 0.15 9.73 4.88
C ALA A 82 0.14 11.02 4.03
N VAL A 83 -0.69 11.08 2.98
CA VAL A 83 -0.85 12.24 2.08
C VAL A 83 -2.26 12.82 2.15
#